data_AF-A0A8T3TKC5-F1
#
_entry.id   AF-A0A8T3TKC5-F1
#
_cell.length_a   1.000
_cell.length_b   1.000
_cell.length_c   1.000
_cell.angle_alpha   90.00
_cell.angle_beta   90.00
_cell.angle_gamma   90.00
#
_symmetry.space_group_name_H-M   'P 1'
#
loop_
_entity.id
_entity.type
_entity.pdbx_description
1 polymer ?
#
loop_
_entity_poly.entity_id
_entity_poly.type
_entity_poly.pdbx_seq_one_letter_code
_entity_poly.pdbx_strand_id
1 'polypeptide(L)'
;VWRTHDGGDNWIRAGDGLPQRDAYVGVLREAMAVDRLDPVGVYFGTSTGQLYGSTDEGRWWRLIADQLPSIWSVEAMVLDR
;
A
#
# COMPACT_ATOMS: atom_id res chain seq x y z
N VAL A 1 -0.62 5.94 -5.23
CA VAL A 1 -1.69 6.00 -4.22
C VAL A 1 -2.08 7.46 -4.00
N TRP A 2 -3.29 7.74 -3.55
CA TRP A 2 -3.74 9.07 -3.12
C TRP A 2 -4.29 8.95 -1.70
N ARG A 3 -4.12 10.00 -0.89
CA ARG A 3 -4.62 10.05 0.49
C ARG A 3 -5.31 11.38 0.79
N THR A 4 -6.25 11.34 1.72
CA THR A 4 -6.98 12.51 2.26
C THR A 4 -6.93 12.46 3.77
N HIS A 5 -6.96 13.62 4.42
CA HIS A 5 -7.12 13.78 5.87
C HIS A 5 -8.33 14.65 6.23
N ASP A 6 -9.17 14.99 5.25
CA ASP A 6 -10.28 15.93 5.37
C ASP A 6 -11.59 15.36 4.80
N GLY A 7 -11.78 14.05 4.92
CA GLY A 7 -13.01 13.39 4.48
C GLY A 7 -13.18 13.29 2.96
N GLY A 8 -12.12 13.57 2.19
CA GLY A 8 -12.11 13.46 0.74
C GLY A 8 -12.23 14.78 -0.02
N ASP A 9 -12.25 15.92 0.69
CA ASP A 9 -12.27 17.26 0.08
C ASP A 9 -10.97 17.54 -0.68
N ASN A 10 -9.82 17.17 -0.11
CA ASN A 10 -8.52 17.26 -0.76
C ASN A 10 -7.78 15.93 -0.76
N TRP A 11 -7.11 15.67 -1.88
CA TRP A 11 -6.30 14.47 -2.08
C TRP A 11 -4.87 14.85 -2.42
N ILE A 12 -3.92 14.19 -1.75
CA ILE A 12 -2.48 14.37 -1.96
C ILE A 12 -1.94 13.10 -2.60
N ARG A 13 -1.14 13.26 -3.66
CA ARG A 13 -0.44 12.14 -4.29
C ARG A 13 0.57 11.56 -3.30
N ALA A 14 0.41 10.29 -2.99
CA ALA A 14 1.20 9.54 -2.02
C ALA A 14 2.04 8.49 -2.78
N GLY A 15 3.13 8.95 -3.40
CA GLY A 15 3.90 8.17 -4.38
C GLY A 15 5.36 7.96 -4.02
N ASP A 16 5.87 8.54 -2.94
CA ASP A 16 7.31 8.50 -2.64
C ASP A 16 7.74 7.08 -2.25
N GLY A 17 8.85 6.62 -2.82
CA GLY A 17 9.32 5.24 -2.68
C GLY A 17 8.69 4.22 -3.65
N LEU A 18 7.65 4.60 -4.41
CA LEU A 18 7.12 3.77 -5.50
C LEU A 18 7.88 4.00 -6.82
N PRO A 19 7.84 3.05 -7.77
CA PRO A 19 8.30 3.29 -9.13
C PRO A 19 7.61 4.51 -9.77
N GLN A 20 8.39 5.49 -10.23
CA GLN A 20 7.85 6.75 -10.80
C GLN A 20 7.69 6.73 -12.33
N ARG A 21 8.22 5.71 -13.00
CA ARG A 21 8.20 5.56 -14.46
C ARG A 21 8.07 4.09 -14.82
N ASP A 22 7.54 3.83 -16.02
CA ASP A 22 7.47 2.50 -16.62
C ASP A 22 6.78 1.44 -15.73
N ALA A 23 5.82 1.87 -14.91
CA ALA A 23 5.16 1.06 -13.90
C ALA A 23 3.69 0.79 -14.28
N TYR A 24 3.47 -0.26 -15.08
CA TYR A 24 2.16 -0.66 -15.57
C TYR A 24 1.63 -1.85 -14.78
N VAL A 25 1.09 -1.57 -13.59
CA VAL A 25 0.62 -2.60 -12.66
C VAL A 25 -0.82 -2.33 -12.21
N GLY A 26 -1.58 -3.38 -11.97
CA GLY A 26 -2.90 -3.30 -11.36
C GLY A 26 -2.84 -3.57 -9.86
N VAL A 27 -3.72 -2.95 -9.08
CA VAL A 27 -4.00 -3.30 -7.69
C VAL A 27 -5.46 -3.74 -7.64
N LEU A 28 -5.70 -4.98 -7.20
CA LEU A 28 -7.05 -5.55 -7.14
C LEU A 28 -7.81 -5.03 -5.92
N ARG A 29 -9.14 -5.16 -5.93
CA ARG A 29 -10.05 -4.57 -4.93
C ARG A 29 -9.70 -4.98 -3.49
N GLU A 30 -9.32 -6.24 -3.31
CA GLU A 30 -8.98 -6.83 -2.00
C GLU A 30 -7.47 -6.78 -1.73
N ALA A 31 -6.66 -6.32 -2.69
CA ALA A 31 -5.20 -6.30 -2.58
C ALA A 31 -4.68 -5.06 -1.83
N MET A 32 -5.48 -4.46 -0.94
CA MET A 32 -5.07 -3.36 -0.08
C MET A 32 -5.61 -3.56 1.33
N ALA A 33 -4.77 -3.35 2.32
CA ALA A 33 -5.12 -3.45 3.73
C ALA A 33 -4.44 -2.35 4.56
N VAL A 34 -4.95 -2.16 5.76
CA VAL A 34 -4.35 -1.32 6.80
C VAL A 34 -4.17 -2.12 8.07
N ASP A 35 -3.18 -1.76 8.87
CA ASP A 35 -3.06 -2.28 10.24
C ASP A 35 -3.87 -1.41 11.24
N ARG A 36 -3.62 -1.64 12.54
CA ARG A 36 -4.25 -0.88 13.64
C ARG A 36 -3.23 -0.13 14.51
N LEU A 37 -2.04 0.15 13.98
CA LEU A 37 -1.01 0.91 14.68
C LEU A 37 -1.27 2.42 14.55
N ASP A 38 -0.54 3.20 15.36
CA ASP A 38 -0.49 4.66 15.26
C ASP A 38 0.98 5.10 15.17
N PRO A 39 1.44 5.63 14.02
CA PRO A 39 0.68 5.86 12.78
C PRO A 39 0.24 4.57 12.08
N VAL A 40 -0.88 4.64 11.35
CA VAL A 40 -1.43 3.49 10.63
C VAL A 40 -0.50 3.04 9.50
N GLY A 41 -0.27 1.73 9.42
CA GLY A 41 0.38 1.09 8.29
C GLY A 41 -0.60 0.83 7.15
N VAL A 42 -0.16 1.05 5.92
CA VAL A 42 -0.94 0.81 4.69
C VAL A 42 -0.15 -0.11 3.77
N TYR A 43 -0.81 -1.12 3.23
CA TYR A 43 -0.18 -2.18 2.44
C TYR A 43 -0.99 -2.42 1.17
N PHE A 44 -0.31 -2.67 0.04
CA PHE A 44 -0.99 -3.12 -1.17
C PHE A 44 -0.15 -4.08 -2.00
N GLY A 45 -0.83 -5.03 -2.64
CA GLY A 45 -0.25 -5.98 -3.57
C GLY A 45 -0.59 -5.63 -5.03
N THR A 46 0.32 -5.93 -5.94
CA THR A 46 0.10 -5.75 -7.37
C THR A 46 -0.27 -7.08 -8.05
N SER A 47 -0.96 -6.98 -9.20
CA SER A 47 -1.26 -8.12 -10.08
C SER A 47 -0.01 -8.75 -10.69
N THR A 48 1.15 -8.10 -10.57
CA THR A 48 2.46 -8.54 -11.06
C THR A 48 3.39 -9.03 -9.95
N GLY A 49 2.90 -9.19 -8.71
CA GLY A 49 3.62 -9.90 -7.65
C GLY A 49 4.46 -9.06 -6.69
N GLN A 50 4.29 -7.74 -6.68
CA GLN A 50 4.96 -6.85 -5.72
C GLN A 50 4.03 -6.56 -4.53
N LEU A 51 4.55 -6.70 -3.31
CA LEU A 51 3.90 -6.23 -2.09
C LEU A 51 4.64 -4.98 -1.58
N TYR A 52 3.91 -3.87 -1.47
CA TYR A 52 4.41 -2.63 -0.89
C TYR A 52 3.75 -2.37 0.46
N GLY A 53 4.48 -1.69 1.35
CA GLY A 53 3.94 -1.17 2.59
C GLY A 53 4.53 0.16 2.99
N SER A 54 3.73 0.93 3.71
CA SER A 54 4.08 2.17 4.38
C SER A 54 3.73 2.04 5.86
N THR A 55 4.59 2.56 6.73
CA THR A 55 4.37 2.62 8.19
C THR A 55 4.16 4.06 8.66
N ASP A 56 3.76 4.93 7.74
CA ASP A 56 3.68 6.39 7.94
C ASP A 56 2.51 7.00 7.15
N GLU A 57 1.37 6.29 7.14
CA GLU A 57 0.12 6.73 6.52
C GLU A 57 0.25 7.02 5.01
N GLY A 58 1.06 6.21 4.33
CA GLY A 58 1.30 6.32 2.89
C GLY A 58 2.26 7.44 2.47
N ARG A 59 2.95 8.13 3.41
CA ARG A 59 3.95 9.16 3.03
C ARG A 59 5.11 8.54 2.26
N TRP A 60 5.65 7.42 2.73
CA TRP A 60 6.74 6.70 2.08
C TRP A 60 6.45 5.20 1.98
N TRP A 61 6.73 4.64 0.80
CA TRP A 61 6.51 3.24 0.49
C TRP A 61 7.82 2.46 0.43
N ARG A 62 7.76 1.20 0.86
CA ARG A 62 8.84 0.22 0.73
C ARG A 62 8.32 -1.04 0.06
N LEU A 63 9.16 -1.63 -0.80
CA LEU A 63 8.93 -2.97 -1.33
C LEU A 63 9.20 -3.98 -0.20
N ILE A 64 8.19 -4.75 0.18
CA ILE A 64 8.28 -5.78 1.23
C ILE A 64 8.63 -7.13 0.60
N ALA A 65 8.00 -7.46 -0.52
CA ALA A 65 8.23 -8.69 -1.27
C ALA A 65 8.01 -8.46 -2.77
N ASP A 66 8.65 -9.28 -3.60
CA ASP A 66 8.55 -9.26 -5.06
C ASP A 66 8.61 -10.69 -5.61
N GLN A 67 8.35 -10.85 -6.91
CA GLN A 67 8.35 -12.12 -7.64
C GLN A 67 7.34 -13.13 -7.08
N LEU A 68 6.27 -12.64 -6.46
CA LEU A 68 5.12 -13.44 -6.09
C LEU A 68 4.25 -13.70 -7.33
N PRO A 69 3.36 -14.71 -7.29
CA PRO A 69 2.21 -14.74 -8.19
C PRO A 69 1.35 -13.48 -8.05
N SER A 70 0.40 -13.28 -8.96
CA SER A 70 -0.58 -12.19 -8.87
C SER A 70 -1.23 -12.13 -7.49
N ILE A 71 -1.15 -10.98 -6.82
CA ILE A 71 -1.69 -10.79 -5.48
C ILE A 71 -3.16 -10.38 -5.60
N TRP A 72 -4.05 -11.26 -5.13
CA TRP A 72 -5.50 -11.04 -5.17
C TRP A 72 -6.02 -10.32 -3.94
N SER A 73 -5.47 -10.66 -2.77
CA SER A 73 -5.86 -10.10 -1.49
C SER A 73 -4.63 -9.85 -0.61
N VAL A 74 -4.70 -8.82 0.23
CA VAL A 74 -3.75 -8.53 1.30
C VAL A 74 -4.55 -8.38 2.58
N GLU A 75 -4.06 -8.97 3.67
CA GLU A 75 -4.59 -8.75 5.00
C GLU A 75 -3.43 -8.39 5.95
N ALA A 76 -3.68 -7.47 6.87
CA ALA A 76 -2.73 -7.06 7.89
C ALA A 76 -3.35 -7.26 9.28
N MET A 77 -2.57 -7.83 10.20
CA MET A 77 -2.97 -8.01 11.59
C MET A 77 -1.83 -7.58 12.52
N VAL A 78 -2.19 -6.96 13.64
CA VAL A 78 -1.26 -6.70 14.74
C VAL A 78 -1.34 -7.90 15.67
N LEU A 79 -0.19 -8.53 15.94
CA LEU A 79 -0.09 -9.63 16.90
C LEU A 79 0.29 -9.08 18.26
N ASP A 80 -0.56 -9.31 19.25
CA ASP A 80 -0.18 -9.12 20.64
C ASP A 80 0.89 -10.17 20.99
N ARG A 81 1.97 -9.72 21.64
CA ARG A 81 3.02 -10.61 22.14
C ARG A 81 2.67 -11.18 23.51
#